data_AF-E7GGV0-F1
#
_entry.id   AF-E7GGV0-F1
#
_cell.length_a   1.000
_cell.length_b   1.000
_cell.length_c   1.000
_cell.angle_alpha   90.00
_cell.angle_beta   90.00
_cell.angle_gamma   90.00
#
_symmetry.space_group_name_H-M   'P 1'
#
loop_
_entity.id
_entity.type
_entity.pdbx_description
1 polymer ?
#
loop_
_entity_poly.entity_id
_entity_poly.type
_entity_poly.pdbx_seq_one_letter_code
_entity_poly.pdbx_strand_id
1 'polypeptide(L)'
;MCGWLNYYGIAEMKNRIEELNKWLYHRIRMCIWKQWKKPRTKVKNLRKMGVPEDLAWQAGNSRRGYWFTTQTVAVNMAMTKERLISSGFYDLAIAYQSVHVNC
;
A
#
# COMPACT_ATOMS: atom_id res chain seq x y z
N MET A 1 14.44 8.01 1.37
CA MET A 1 14.55 6.98 0.32
C MET A 1 15.49 7.37 -0.82
N CYS A 2 15.67 8.67 -1.13
CA CYS A 2 16.53 9.13 -2.23
C CYS A 2 17.99 8.63 -2.16
N GLY A 3 18.59 8.55 -0.97
CA GLY A 3 19.98 8.09 -0.82
C GLY A 3 20.22 6.62 -1.22
N TRP A 4 19.25 5.73 -0.96
CA TRP A 4 19.37 4.32 -1.34
C TRP A 4 19.21 4.14 -2.86
N LEU A 5 18.25 4.85 -3.46
CA LEU A 5 18.02 4.83 -4.90
C LEU A 5 19.20 5.42 -5.68
N ASN A 6 19.90 6.44 -5.18
CA ASN A 6 21.08 6.97 -5.84
C ASN A 6 22.26 5.98 -5.84
N TYR A 7 22.37 5.13 -4.82
CA TYR A 7 23.44 4.13 -4.73
C TYR A 7 23.16 2.91 -5.62
N TYR A 8 21.94 2.38 -5.58
CA TYR A 8 21.54 1.21 -6.38
C TYR A 8 21.00 1.58 -7.78
N GLY A 9 20.90 2.87 -8.09
CA GLY A 9 20.36 3.41 -9.33
C GLY A 9 21.25 3.25 -10.56
N ILE A 10 22.43 2.65 -10.43
CA ILE A 10 23.29 2.33 -11.58
C ILE A 10 22.98 0.92 -12.13
N ALA A 11 22.35 0.07 -11.30
CA ALA A 11 22.04 -1.30 -11.68
C ALA A 11 20.68 -1.41 -12.38
N GLU A 12 20.59 -2.27 -13.39
CA GLU A 12 19.33 -2.60 -14.08
C GLU A 12 18.43 -3.47 -13.19
N MET A 13 17.69 -2.81 -12.30
CA MET A 13 16.92 -3.45 -11.22
C MET A 13 15.43 -3.18 -11.30
N LYS A 14 14.92 -2.72 -12.45
CA LYS A 14 13.51 -2.35 -12.65
C LYS A 14 12.53 -3.40 -12.10
N ASN A 15 12.69 -4.67 -12.50
CA ASN A 15 11.80 -5.75 -12.04
C ASN A 15 11.87 -5.96 -10.51
N ARG A 16 13.07 -5.91 -9.93
CA ARG A 16 13.26 -6.06 -8.48
C ARG A 16 12.66 -4.88 -7.70
N ILE A 17 12.73 -3.67 -8.25
CA ILE A 17 12.16 -2.47 -7.64
C ILE A 17 10.63 -2.51 -7.70
N GLU A 18 10.05 -3.01 -8.78
CA GLU A 18 8.60 -3.21 -8.86
C GLU A 18 8.10 -4.21 -7.81
N GLU A 19 8.81 -5.33 -7.61
CA GLU A 19 8.50 -6.29 -6.55
C GLU A 19 8.61 -5.67 -5.15
N LEU A 20 9.71 -4.94 -4.91
CA LEU A 20 9.92 -4.24 -3.64
C LEU A 20 8.83 -3.19 -3.38
N ASN A 21 8.41 -2.48 -4.43
CA ASN A 21 7.36 -1.48 -4.34
C ASN A 21 6.00 -2.11 -4.00
N LYS A 22 5.66 -3.26 -4.60
CA LYS A 22 4.46 -4.04 -4.23
C LYS A 22 4.51 -4.43 -2.75
N TRP A 23 5.66 -4.92 -2.28
CA TRP A 23 5.86 -5.26 -0.86
C TRP A 23 5.74 -4.04 0.06
N LEU A 24 6.30 -2.89 -0.34
CA LEU A 24 6.22 -1.63 0.40
C LEU A 24 4.76 -1.17 0.57
N TYR A 25 3.98 -1.13 -0.52
CA TYR A 25 2.56 -0.75 -0.43
C TYR A 25 1.77 -1.71 0.44
N HIS A 26 2.08 -3.00 0.40
CA HIS A 26 1.45 -3.95 1.31
C HIS A 26 1.76 -3.65 2.78
N ARG A 27 3.03 -3.34 3.10
CA ARG A 27 3.42 -2.90 4.46
C ARG A 27 2.74 -1.61 4.88
N ILE A 28 2.62 -0.63 4.00
CA ILE A 28 1.90 0.64 4.28
C ILE A 28 0.44 0.34 4.63
N ARG A 29 -0.25 -0.49 3.84
CA ARG A 29 -1.63 -0.90 4.14
C ARG A 29 -1.73 -1.58 5.50
N MET A 30 -0.77 -2.44 5.85
CA MET A 30 -0.75 -3.07 7.17
C MET A 30 -0.61 -2.05 8.30
N CYS A 31 0.23 -1.03 8.15
CA CYS A 31 0.39 0.04 9.13
C CYS A 31 -0.93 0.81 9.33
N ILE A 32 -1.59 1.19 8.23
CA ILE A 32 -2.91 1.86 8.27
C ILE A 32 -3.95 0.93 8.94
N TRP A 33 -3.96 -0.34 8.58
CA TRP A 33 -4.88 -1.33 9.16
C TRP A 33 -4.68 -1.53 10.66
N LYS A 34 -3.42 -1.50 11.12
CA LYS A 34 -3.06 -1.56 12.54
C LYS A 34 -3.43 -0.27 13.28
N GLN A 35 -3.31 0.88 12.63
CA GLN A 35 -3.77 2.16 13.17
C GLN A 35 -5.28 2.15 13.42
N TRP A 36 -6.07 1.49 12.56
CA TRP A 36 -7.49 1.25 12.77
C TRP A 36 -7.74 0.12 13.77
N LYS A 37 -7.37 0.33 15.04
CA LYS A 37 -7.36 -0.72 16.08
C LYS A 37 -8.71 -1.45 16.26
N LYS A 38 -9.84 -0.74 16.22
CA LYS A 38 -11.17 -1.30 16.53
C LYS A 38 -11.89 -1.77 15.24
N PRO A 39 -12.57 -2.94 15.25
CA PRO A 39 -13.35 -3.43 14.09
C PRO A 39 -14.35 -2.41 13.56
N ARG A 40 -15.10 -1.73 14.45
CA ARG A 40 -16.04 -0.66 14.08
C ARG A 40 -15.38 0.48 13.30
N THR A 41 -14.16 0.87 13.69
CA THR A 41 -13.38 1.90 13.00
C THR A 41 -12.92 1.44 11.62
N LYS A 42 -12.49 0.17 11.49
CA LYS A 42 -12.12 -0.43 10.20
C LYS A 42 -13.29 -0.39 9.22
N VAL A 43 -14.45 -0.91 9.63
CA VAL A 43 -15.66 -0.92 8.79
C VAL A 43 -16.06 0.50 8.39
N LYS A 44 -16.10 1.45 9.34
CA LYS A 44 -16.44 2.85 9.08
C LYS A 44 -15.51 3.49 8.06
N ASN A 45 -14.20 3.29 8.19
CA ASN A 45 -13.21 3.86 7.28
C ASN A 45 -13.26 3.22 5.89
N LEU A 46 -13.44 1.90 5.81
CA LEU A 46 -13.63 1.21 4.53
C LEU A 46 -14.88 1.72 3.79
N ARG A 47 -16.01 1.86 4.49
CA ARG A 47 -17.24 2.43 3.91
C ARG A 47 -17.04 3.88 3.44
N LYS A 48 -16.35 4.71 4.23
CA LYS A 48 -16.00 6.09 3.84
C LYS A 48 -15.14 6.12 2.56
N MET A 49 -14.34 5.09 2.35
CA MET A 49 -13.50 4.94 1.16
C MET A 49 -14.23 4.29 -0.04
N GLY A 50 -15.55 4.04 0.07
CA GLY A 50 -16.38 3.53 -1.02
C GLY A 50 -16.47 2.00 -1.11
N VAL A 51 -16.01 1.26 -0.09
CA VAL A 51 -16.17 -0.20 -0.05
C VAL A 51 -17.63 -0.55 0.31
N PRO A 52 -18.27 -1.49 -0.41
CA PRO A 52 -19.60 -2.00 -0.07
C PRO A 52 -19.68 -2.49 1.38
N GLU A 53 -20.83 -2.32 2.01
CA GLU A 53 -20.99 -2.58 3.44
C GLU A 53 -20.66 -4.03 3.83
N ASP A 54 -21.12 -5.01 3.05
CA ASP A 54 -20.88 -6.44 3.32
C ASP A 54 -19.38 -6.78 3.30
N LEU A 55 -18.67 -6.29 2.28
CA LEU A 55 -17.21 -6.48 2.15
C LEU A 55 -16.45 -5.77 3.27
N ALA A 56 -16.89 -4.57 3.65
CA ALA A 56 -16.30 -3.83 4.75
C ALA A 56 -16.48 -4.58 6.08
N TRP A 57 -17.65 -5.14 6.34
CA TRP A 57 -17.95 -5.95 7.53
C TRP A 57 -17.12 -7.23 7.59
N GLN A 58 -17.02 -7.96 6.47
CA GLN A 58 -16.20 -9.17 6.36
C GLN A 58 -14.72 -8.88 6.65
N ALA A 59 -14.16 -7.82 6.05
CA ALA A 59 -12.76 -7.46 6.26
C ALA A 59 -12.51 -6.92 7.68
N GLY A 60 -13.39 -6.03 8.18
CA GLY A 60 -13.22 -5.38 9.49
C GLY A 60 -13.28 -6.34 10.68
N ASN A 61 -14.06 -7.42 10.57
CA ASN A 61 -14.23 -8.45 11.62
C ASN A 61 -13.44 -9.74 11.35
N SER A 62 -12.60 -9.76 10.33
CA SER A 62 -11.73 -10.90 10.03
C SER A 62 -10.84 -11.23 11.24
N ARG A 63 -10.80 -12.52 11.59
CA ARG A 63 -9.89 -13.07 12.62
C ARG A 63 -8.50 -13.40 12.04
N ARG A 64 -8.30 -13.22 10.73
CA ARG A 64 -7.02 -13.50 10.08
C ARG A 64 -6.00 -12.41 10.40
N GLY A 65 -4.72 -12.75 10.28
CA GLY A 65 -3.62 -11.81 10.49
C GLY A 65 -3.68 -10.59 9.56
N TYR A 66 -2.95 -9.54 9.93
CA TYR A 66 -2.96 -8.28 9.17
C TYR A 66 -2.40 -8.42 7.76
N TRP A 67 -1.39 -9.27 7.56
CA TRP A 67 -0.83 -9.56 6.23
C TRP A 67 -1.92 -10.10 5.29
N PHE A 68 -2.65 -11.13 5.72
CA PHE A 68 -3.75 -11.68 4.94
C PHE A 68 -4.85 -10.64 4.70
N THR A 69 -5.29 -9.96 5.76
CA THR A 69 -6.46 -9.08 5.68
C THR A 69 -6.22 -7.87 4.77
N THR A 70 -4.99 -7.36 4.72
CA THR A 70 -4.64 -6.22 3.84
C THR A 70 -4.46 -6.59 2.38
N GLN A 71 -4.44 -7.88 2.03
CA GLN A 71 -4.51 -8.38 0.65
C GLN A 71 -5.94 -8.64 0.17
N THR A 72 -6.95 -8.50 1.03
CA THR A 72 -8.34 -8.71 0.65
C THR A 72 -8.83 -7.64 -0.34
N VAL A 73 -9.83 -8.01 -1.15
CA VAL A 73 -10.45 -7.11 -2.13
C VAL A 73 -10.96 -5.82 -1.48
N ALA A 74 -11.57 -5.91 -0.30
CA ALA A 74 -12.06 -4.76 0.44
C ALA A 74 -10.94 -3.74 0.75
N VAL A 75 -9.79 -4.20 1.24
CA VAL A 75 -8.67 -3.32 1.58
C VAL A 75 -7.99 -2.77 0.32
N ASN A 76 -7.82 -3.58 -0.72
CA ASN A 76 -7.23 -3.12 -1.99
C ASN A 76 -8.12 -2.08 -2.70
N MET A 77 -9.44 -2.25 -2.62
CA MET A 77 -10.42 -1.27 -3.14
C MET A 77 -10.39 0.03 -2.34
N ALA A 78 -10.28 -0.03 -1.01
CA ALA A 78 -10.18 1.16 -0.19
C ALA A 78 -8.85 1.91 -0.37
N MET A 79 -7.74 1.18 -0.33
CA MET A 79 -6.37 1.70 -0.31
C MET A 79 -5.65 1.38 -1.62
N THR A 80 -6.16 1.92 -2.72
CA THR A 80 -5.52 1.78 -4.04
C THR A 80 -4.15 2.46 -4.05
N LYS A 81 -3.29 2.08 -5.00
CA LYS A 81 -1.95 2.66 -5.13
C LYS A 81 -2.02 4.17 -5.32
N GLU A 82 -2.95 4.63 -6.15
CA GLU A 82 -3.17 6.03 -6.53
C GLU A 82 -3.59 6.85 -5.31
N ARG A 83 -4.51 6.32 -4.48
CA ARG A 83 -4.93 6.96 -3.23
C ARG A 83 -3.77 7.10 -2.26
N LEU A 84 -2.94 6.07 -2.14
CA LEU A 84 -1.77 6.12 -1.28
C LEU A 84 -0.76 7.16 -1.78
N ILE A 85 -0.48 7.22 -3.08
CA ILE A 85 0.37 8.27 -3.68
C ILE A 85 -0.20 9.66 -3.41
N SER A 86 -1.50 9.87 -3.65
CA SER A 86 -2.17 11.16 -3.38
C SER A 86 -2.14 11.56 -1.90
N SER A 87 -2.03 10.59 -1.00
CA SER A 87 -1.90 10.81 0.45
C SER A 87 -0.45 11.09 0.88
N GLY A 88 0.49 11.15 -0.06
CA GLY A 88 1.90 11.44 0.19
C GLY A 88 2.80 10.22 0.39
N PHE A 89 2.32 8.99 0.14
CA PHE A 89 3.18 7.82 0.21
C PHE A 89 4.08 7.72 -1.03
N TYR A 90 5.35 7.42 -0.79
CA TYR A 90 6.39 7.38 -1.81
C TYR A 90 6.24 6.18 -2.75
N ASP A 91 6.36 6.42 -4.06
CA ASP A 91 6.42 5.37 -5.08
C ASP A 91 7.89 5.13 -5.48
N LEU A 92 8.44 3.98 -5.09
CA LEU A 92 9.83 3.63 -5.38
C LEU A 92 10.10 3.47 -6.89
N ALA A 93 9.11 3.02 -7.66
CA ALA A 93 9.29 2.79 -9.10
C ALA A 93 9.37 4.11 -9.86
N ILE A 94 8.52 5.08 -9.52
CA ILE A 94 8.56 6.44 -10.11
C ILE A 94 9.88 7.12 -9.76
N ALA A 95 10.30 7.03 -8.51
CA ALA A 95 11.57 7.61 -8.07
C ALA A 95 12.77 6.99 -8.81
N TYR A 96 12.79 5.67 -8.99
CA TYR A 96 13.85 4.99 -9.74
C TYR A 96 13.91 5.44 -11.22
N GLN A 97 12.77 5.57 -11.89
CA GLN A 97 12.70 6.06 -13.26
C GLN A 97 13.26 7.49 -13.37
N SER A 98 12.94 8.37 -12.43
CA SER A 98 13.48 9.75 -12.44
C SER A 98 15.01 9.82 -12.31
N VAL A 99 15.65 8.84 -11.67
CA VAL A 99 17.11 8.78 -11.57
C VAL A 99 17.74 8.24 -12.87
N HIS A 100 17.06 7.32 -13.57
CA HIS A 100 17.57 6.73 -14.82
C HIS A 100 17.36 7.60 -16.05
N VAL A 101 16.29 8.40 -16.10
CA VAL A 101 15.98 9.29 -17.24
C VAL A 101 16.89 10.53 -17.26
N ASN A 102 17.53 10.87 -16.14
CA ASN A 102 18.47 11.99 -16.03
C ASN A 102 19.94 11.60 -16.26
N CYS A 103 20.20 10.39 -16.76
CA CYS A 103 21.52 9.91 -17.17
C CYS A 103 21.63 9.82 -18.70
#